data_AF-A0A933MBB1-F1
#
_entry.id   AF-A0A933MBB1-F1
#
_cell.length_a   1.000
_cell.length_b   1.000
_cell.length_c   1.000
_cell.angle_alpha   90.00
_cell.angle_beta   90.00
_cell.angle_gamma   90.00
#
_symmetry.space_group_name_H-M   'P 1'
#
loop_
_entity.id
_entity.type
_entity.pdbx_description
1 polymer ?
#
loop_
_entity_poly.entity_id
_entity_poly.type
_entity_poly.pdbx_seq_one_letter_code
_entity_poly.pdbx_strand_id
1 'polypeptide(L)'
;MNDVAALSPTDVWAVGGSLLAALSSHWDGTQWFDTLWNQESGLSGITALAQDDVWAVGYSGAYPIYQSLLVHWDGTQWREISTPHPANKSSALYDIAAVTPDDLWAVG
;
A
#
# COMPACT_ATOMS: atom_id res chain seq x y z
N MET A 1 -11.03 -2.05 -5.36
CA MET A 1 -10.73 -1.77 -3.94
C MET A 1 -10.49 -3.11 -3.31
N ASN A 2 -9.30 -3.31 -2.73
CA ASN A 2 -8.81 -4.61 -2.29
C ASN A 2 -8.77 -4.70 -0.76
N ASP A 3 -8.50 -3.60 -0.06
CA ASP A 3 -8.41 -3.56 1.41
C ASP A 3 -8.66 -2.15 2.00
N VAL A 4 -8.92 -2.05 3.31
CA VAL A 4 -9.21 -0.80 4.04
C VAL A 4 -8.70 -0.84 5.49
N ALA A 5 -8.08 0.27 5.93
CA ALA A 5 -7.66 0.49 7.32
C ALA A 5 -8.30 1.77 7.88
N ALA A 6 -8.76 1.76 9.13
CA ALA A 6 -9.38 2.92 9.78
C ALA A 6 -8.69 3.23 11.11
N LEU A 7 -8.19 4.46 11.26
CA LEU A 7 -7.64 4.99 12.51
C LEU A 7 -8.72 5.63 13.37
N SER A 8 -9.74 6.22 12.72
CA SER A 8 -10.88 6.85 13.38
C SER A 8 -12.07 6.96 12.40
N PRO A 9 -13.27 7.37 12.86
CA PRO A 9 -14.40 7.66 11.96
C PRO A 9 -14.13 8.76 10.93
N THR A 10 -13.09 9.56 11.14
CA THR A 10 -12.68 10.67 10.26
C THR A 10 -11.30 10.47 9.65
N ASP A 11 -10.75 9.25 9.72
CA ASP A 11 -9.44 8.91 9.15
C ASP A 11 -9.46 7.45 8.70
N VAL A 12 -9.71 7.27 7.40
CA VAL A 12 -9.83 5.95 6.77
C VAL A 12 -9.00 5.93 5.49
N TRP A 13 -8.25 4.85 5.31
CA TRP A 13 -7.39 4.59 4.18
C TRP A 13 -7.89 3.37 3.43
N ALA A 14 -8.11 3.51 2.12
CA ALA A 14 -8.51 2.39 1.26
C ALA A 14 -7.47 2.21 0.17
N VAL A 15 -7.06 0.96 -0.06
CA VAL A 15 -6.21 0.61 -1.21
C VAL A 15 -6.96 -0.25 -2.22
N GLY A 16 -6.52 -0.12 -3.45
CA GLY A 16 -6.76 -1.10 -4.47
C GLY A 16 -5.95 -0.78 -5.69
N GLY A 17 -6.20 -1.49 -6.77
CA GLY A 17 -5.68 -1.11 -8.06
C GLY A 17 -6.53 -1.65 -9.18
N SER A 18 -6.46 -0.99 -10.32
CA SER A 18 -6.75 -1.61 -11.60
C SER A 18 -5.43 -1.98 -12.28
N LEU A 19 -5.47 -2.70 -13.40
CA LEU A 19 -4.28 -2.98 -14.23
C LEU A 19 -3.49 -1.72 -14.65
N LEU A 20 -4.04 -0.51 -14.45
CA LEU A 20 -3.48 0.76 -14.89
C LEU A 20 -3.15 1.75 -13.77
N ALA A 21 -3.53 1.49 -12.51
CA ALA A 21 -3.21 2.38 -11.39
C ALA A 21 -3.53 1.74 -10.02
N ALA A 22 -2.61 1.89 -9.07
CA ALA A 22 -2.89 1.75 -7.65
C ALA A 22 -3.62 2.99 -7.13
N LEU A 23 -4.76 2.78 -6.46
CA LEU A 23 -5.51 3.82 -5.77
C LEU A 23 -5.23 3.68 -4.27
N SER A 24 -4.75 4.74 -3.64
CA SER A 24 -4.87 4.94 -2.19
C SER A 24 -5.76 6.15 -1.95
N SER A 25 -6.93 5.94 -1.35
CA SER A 25 -7.87 7.02 -1.03
C SER A 25 -7.87 7.26 0.48
N HIS A 26 -7.78 8.53 0.89
CA HIS A 26 -7.79 8.96 2.29
C HIS A 26 -9.05 9.77 2.61
N TRP A 27 -9.78 9.38 3.65
CA TRP A 27 -10.96 10.09 4.14
C TRP A 27 -10.56 11.05 5.27
N ASP A 28 -10.84 12.34 5.11
CA ASP A 28 -10.53 13.38 6.10
C ASP A 28 -11.67 13.68 7.11
N GLY A 29 -12.74 12.87 7.07
CA GLY A 29 -13.97 13.14 7.82
C GLY A 29 -15.08 13.79 7.00
N THR A 30 -14.77 14.33 5.81
CA THR A 30 -15.73 15.05 4.95
C THR A 30 -15.69 14.62 3.48
N GLN A 31 -14.52 14.26 2.96
CA GLN A 31 -14.35 13.81 1.58
C GLN A 31 -13.18 12.82 1.45
N TRP A 32 -13.19 12.06 0.35
CA TRP A 32 -12.08 11.19 -0.03
C TRP A 32 -11.09 11.95 -0.91
N PHE A 33 -9.79 11.81 -0.64
CA PHE A 33 -8.71 12.29 -1.48
C PHE A 33 -7.93 11.13 -2.08
N ASP A 34 -7.74 11.16 -3.40
CA ASP A 34 -6.87 10.20 -4.07
C ASP A 34 -5.41 10.63 -3.90
N THR A 35 -4.65 9.81 -3.18
CA THR A 35 -3.19 9.84 -3.14
C THR A 35 -2.72 8.78 -4.14
N LEU A 36 -2.13 9.20 -5.26
CA LEU A 36 -1.79 8.27 -6.35
C LEU A 36 -0.35 7.77 -6.20
N TRP A 37 -0.18 6.45 -6.25
CA TRP A 37 1.12 5.83 -6.54
C TRP A 37 1.22 5.60 -8.05
N ASN A 38 2.20 6.23 -8.70
CA ASN A 38 2.20 6.50 -10.15
C ASN A 38 2.97 5.48 -11.00
N GLN A 39 2.91 4.19 -10.68
CA GLN A 39 3.54 3.12 -11.49
C GLN A 39 2.52 2.05 -11.89
N GLU A 40 2.82 1.27 -12.94
CA GLU A 40 2.08 0.02 -13.25
C GLU A 40 2.17 -0.91 -12.04
N SER A 41 1.18 -0.81 -11.16
CA SER A 41 1.24 -1.37 -9.82
C SER A 41 -0.17 -1.59 -9.29
N GLY A 42 -0.31 -2.58 -8.43
CA GLY A 42 -1.55 -2.87 -7.72
C GLY A 42 -1.26 -3.02 -6.24
N LEU A 43 -1.96 -2.24 -5.41
CA LEU A 43 -1.94 -2.40 -3.96
C LEU A 43 -3.02 -3.42 -3.55
N SER A 44 -2.62 -4.36 -2.70
CA SER A 44 -3.43 -5.51 -2.28
C SER A 44 -3.81 -5.45 -0.81
N GLY A 45 -2.95 -4.94 0.06
CA GLY A 45 -3.20 -4.80 1.50
C GLY A 45 -2.71 -3.46 2.04
N ILE A 46 -3.34 -2.97 3.11
CA ILE A 46 -2.97 -1.73 3.80
C ILE A 46 -3.14 -1.85 5.32
N THR A 47 -2.23 -1.24 6.07
CA THR A 47 -2.36 -1.07 7.51
C THR A 47 -1.98 0.35 7.91
N ALA A 48 -2.64 0.88 8.94
CA ALA A 48 -2.43 2.24 9.42
C ALA A 48 -2.16 2.19 10.93
N LEU A 49 -1.05 2.78 11.37
CA LEU A 49 -0.69 2.93 12.78
C LEU A 49 -0.93 4.36 13.27
N ALA A 50 -0.74 5.35 12.40
CA ALA A 50 -1.02 6.77 12.62
C ALA A 50 -1.29 7.48 11.29
N GLN A 51 -1.75 8.74 11.36
CA GLN A 51 -2.09 9.54 10.16
C GLN A 51 -0.88 9.77 9.23
N ASP A 52 0.32 9.73 9.81
CA ASP A 52 1.62 9.86 9.17
C ASP A 52 2.42 8.55 9.15
N ASP A 53 1.76 7.43 9.46
CA ASP A 53 2.37 6.11 9.51
C ASP A 53 1.42 5.05 8.95
N VAL A 54 1.36 4.98 7.62
CA VAL A 54 0.49 4.06 6.88
C VAL A 54 1.32 3.26 5.89
N TRP A 55 1.09 1.95 5.84
CA TRP A 55 1.88 1.03 5.03
C TRP A 55 0.96 0.25 4.10
N ALA A 56 1.35 0.16 2.83
CA ALA A 56 0.63 -0.64 1.85
C ALA A 56 1.58 -1.59 1.12
N VAL A 57 1.02 -2.74 0.73
CA VAL A 57 1.76 -3.79 0.02
C VAL A 57 1.06 -4.17 -1.27
N GLY A 58 1.84 -4.72 -2.20
CA GLY A 58 1.31 -5.14 -3.47
C GLY A 58 2.37 -5.62 -4.43
N TYR A 59 2.19 -5.24 -5.69
CA TYR A 59 3.15 -5.52 -6.74
C TYR A 59 3.37 -4.31 -7.65
N SER A 60 4.53 -4.26 -8.27
CA SER A 60 4.91 -3.28 -9.31
C SER A 60 5.48 -3.97 -10.55
N GLY A 61 5.51 -3.23 -11.67
CA GLY A 61 6.03 -3.70 -12.95
C GLY A 61 4.97 -4.33 -13.85
N ALA A 62 5.45 -4.89 -14.96
CA ALA A 62 4.61 -5.40 -16.04
C ALA A 62 4.74 -6.92 -16.20
N TYR A 63 3.71 -7.53 -16.80
CA TYR A 63 3.79 -8.93 -17.23
C TYR A 63 5.02 -9.15 -18.15
N PRO A 64 5.80 -10.24 -17.99
CA PRO A 64 5.53 -11.42 -17.16
C PRO A 64 6.13 -11.42 -15.75
N ILE A 65 6.85 -10.37 -15.34
CA ILE A 65 7.57 -10.35 -14.07
C ILE A 65 7.13 -9.16 -13.24
N TYR A 66 6.42 -9.46 -12.15
CA TYR A 66 6.07 -8.49 -11.13
C TYR A 66 7.09 -8.52 -9.97
N GLN A 67 7.25 -7.40 -9.29
CA GLN A 67 8.09 -7.27 -8.09
C GLN A 67 7.22 -6.95 -6.89
N SER A 68 7.61 -7.45 -5.71
CA SER A 68 6.92 -7.12 -4.46
C SER A 68 7.08 -5.64 -4.17
N LEU A 69 5.97 -4.97 -3.88
CA LEU A 69 5.94 -3.55 -3.56
C LEU A 69 5.59 -3.38 -2.09
N LEU A 70 6.35 -2.53 -1.40
CA LEU A 70 6.07 -2.02 -0.06
C LEU A 70 6.19 -0.50 -0.13
N VAL A 71 5.15 0.21 0.27
CA VAL A 71 5.13 1.67 0.30
C VAL A 71 4.69 2.18 1.67
N HIS A 72 5.28 3.29 2.09
CA HIS A 72 5.02 3.96 3.36
C HIS A 72 4.56 5.39 3.13
N TRP A 73 3.45 5.79 3.74
CA TRP A 73 2.98 7.16 3.81
C TRP A 73 3.59 7.84 5.03
N ASP A 74 4.29 8.93 4.80
CA ASP A 74 5.00 9.70 5.84
C ASP A 74 4.22 10.92 6.37
N GLY A 75 2.92 10.99 6.09
CA GLY A 75 2.09 12.16 6.38
C GLY A 75 1.98 13.15 5.20
N THR A 76 2.85 13.03 4.20
CA THR A 76 2.90 13.96 3.06
C THR A 76 2.91 13.28 1.70
N GLN A 77 3.59 12.14 1.58
CA GLN A 77 3.71 11.39 0.34
C GLN A 77 3.98 9.91 0.60
N TRP A 78 3.64 9.07 -0.37
CA TRP A 78 4.04 7.66 -0.40
C TRP A 78 5.51 7.54 -0.82
N ARG A 79 6.26 6.67 -0.13
CA ARG A 79 7.64 6.31 -0.44
C ARG A 79 7.77 4.81 -0.57
N GLU A 80 8.41 4.34 -1.64
CA GLU A 80 8.74 2.92 -1.80
C GLU A 80 9.89 2.53 -0.88
N ILE A 81 9.70 1.40 -0.20
CA ILE A 81 10.70 0.76 0.65
C ILE A 81 11.19 -0.49 -0.08
N SER A 82 12.51 -0.58 -0.25
CA SER A 82 13.12 -1.71 -0.94
C SER A 82 12.82 -3.02 -0.22
N THR A 83 12.24 -3.98 -0.95
CA THR A 83 11.99 -5.33 -0.44
C THR A 83 12.99 -6.33 -1.03
N PRO A 84 13.38 -7.39 -0.30
CA PRO A 84 14.16 -8.47 -0.87
C PRO A 84 13.34 -9.19 -1.96
N HIS A 85 13.81 -9.16 -3.20
CA HIS A 85 13.17 -9.85 -4.32
C HIS A 85 14.19 -10.76 -5.04
N PRO A 86 13.84 -12.03 -5.30
CA PRO A 86 14.70 -12.94 -6.07
C PRO A 86 14.71 -12.54 -7.55
N ALA A 87 15.91 -12.28 -8.09
CA ALA A 87 16.09 -11.90 -9.49
C ALA A 87 15.41 -12.88 -10.45
N ASN A 88 14.73 -12.33 -11.47
CA ASN A 88 14.07 -13.07 -12.56
C ASN A 88 12.90 -13.98 -12.12
N LYS A 89 12.28 -13.73 -10.97
CA LYS A 89 11.06 -14.42 -10.55
C LYS A 89 9.97 -13.42 -10.23
N SER A 90 8.72 -13.71 -10.61
CA SER A 90 7.61 -12.88 -10.20
C SER A 90 7.37 -13.00 -8.69
N SER A 91 7.09 -11.88 -8.03
CA SER A 91 6.75 -11.79 -6.61
C SER A 91 5.69 -10.72 -6.37
N ALA A 92 4.80 -10.95 -5.41
CA ALA A 92 3.81 -9.99 -4.95
C ALA A 92 3.65 -10.12 -3.43
N LEU A 93 3.16 -9.08 -2.78
CA LEU A 93 2.67 -9.14 -1.41
C LEU A 93 1.16 -8.92 -1.45
N TYR A 94 0.42 -9.73 -0.71
CA TYR A 94 -1.04 -9.76 -0.73
C TYR A 94 -1.67 -9.13 0.51
N ASP A 95 -0.99 -9.17 1.65
CA ASP A 95 -1.53 -8.69 2.92
C ASP A 95 -0.42 -8.16 3.84
N ILE A 96 -0.77 -7.24 4.73
CA ILE A 96 0.12 -6.63 5.71
C ILE A 96 -0.61 -6.37 7.03
N ALA A 97 0.05 -6.71 8.14
CA ALA A 97 -0.40 -6.38 9.49
C ALA A 97 0.70 -5.66 10.26
N ALA A 98 0.32 -4.66 11.06
CA ALA A 98 1.22 -3.95 11.95
C ALA A 98 0.74 -4.06 13.40
N VAL A 99 1.68 -4.28 14.32
CA VAL A 99 1.43 -4.28 15.77
C VAL A 99 1.98 -3.01 16.41
N THR A 100 3.16 -2.57 15.97
CA THR A 100 3.83 -1.32 16.37
C THR A 100 4.58 -0.75 15.16
N PRO A 101 5.06 0.52 15.21
CA PRO A 101 5.84 1.11 14.12
C PRO A 101 7.09 0.33 13.72
N ASP A 102 7.63 -0.49 14.62
CA ASP A 102 8.81 -1.32 14.38
C ASP A 102 8.48 -2.82 14.20
N ASP A 103 7.19 -3.19 14.20
CA ASP A 103 6.72 -4.58 14.11
C ASP A 103 5.60 -4.72 13.06
N LEU A 104 6.02 -4.97 11.82
CA LEU A 104 5.16 -5.15 10.65
C LEU A 104 5.44 -6.48 9.95
N TRP A 105 4.39 -7.15 9.52
CA TRP A 105 4.42 -8.45 8.86
C TRP A 105 3.69 -8.38 7.53
N ALA A 106 4.38 -8.67 6.44
CA ALA A 106 3.80 -8.75 5.10
C ALA A 106 3.91 -10.17 4.54
N VAL A 107 2.89 -10.61 3.80
CA VAL A 107 2.81 -11.97 3.23
C VAL A 107 2.49 -11.92 1.74
N GLY A 108 2.95 -12.94 0.98
CA GLY A 108 2.89 -13.02 -0.48
C GLY A 108 2.94 -14.46 -0.98
#